data_AF-A0A3N5PN39-F1
#
_entry.id   AF-A0A3N5PN39-F1
#
_cell.length_a   1.000
_cell.length_b   1.000
_cell.length_c   1.000
_cell.angle_alpha   90.00
_cell.angle_beta   90.00
_cell.angle_gamma   90.00
#
_symmetry.space_group_name_H-M   'P 1'
#
loop_
_entity.id
_entity.type
_entity.pdbx_description
1 polymer ?
#
loop_
_entity_poly.entity_id
_entity_poly.type
_entity_poly.pdbx_seq_one_letter_code
_entity_poly.pdbx_strand_id
1 'polypeptide(L)'
;MPPMRRPRVIVKRRMNAVAVSLLSALTAQAAAGQGANPRAVWSTPLETFSLRVVATGLEDPSEVTWGPDGRLWITERIGKRVVRVDPADGTRSVAVTIDEVLQALAQDGLQGLALHPQLLRGSDYVYVMYTYDADAGPATQRRAKIRRYTYDPAKDALGDPVDLLTGIPHGPDHGASRLTIGPDGKLYASTGDQGSNFLAYYCVPIRAQELP
;
A
#
# COMPACT_ATOMS: atom_id res chain seq x y z
N MET A 1 49.36 54.40 32.15
CA MET A 1 50.66 54.01 31.54
C MET A 1 50.51 52.55 31.14
N PRO A 2 50.69 52.12 29.87
CA PRO A 2 51.73 52.52 28.91
C PRO A 2 51.19 53.09 27.57
N PRO A 3 52.10 53.57 26.69
CA PRO A 3 51.83 54.19 25.38
C PRO A 3 51.76 53.08 24.29
N MET A 4 51.56 53.28 22.98
CA MET A 4 52.24 54.18 22.05
C MET A 4 51.53 54.14 20.70
N ARG A 5 51.63 55.27 19.98
CA ARG A 5 50.91 55.66 18.78
C ARG A 5 51.57 55.17 17.48
N ARG A 6 50.69 54.82 16.51
CA ARG A 6 50.67 55.22 15.07
C ARG A 6 51.82 54.70 14.19
N PRO A 7 51.83 54.91 12.86
CA PRO A 7 50.84 55.47 11.91
C PRO A 7 50.61 54.48 10.71
N ARG A 8 49.74 54.72 9.73
CA ARG A 8 50.01 55.57 8.55
C ARG A 8 48.79 55.59 7.63
N VAL A 9 48.27 56.79 7.35
CA VAL A 9 48.48 57.63 6.15
C VAL A 9 47.38 57.38 5.12
N ILE A 10 46.52 58.40 5.08
CA ILE A 10 45.47 58.65 4.10
C ILE A 10 46.14 59.06 2.78
N VAL A 11 45.69 58.51 1.66
CA VAL A 11 45.76 59.22 0.37
C VAL A 11 44.41 59.06 -0.33
N LYS A 12 43.66 60.17 -0.41
CA LYS A 12 42.52 60.30 -1.31
C LYS A 12 43.04 60.56 -2.71
N ARG A 13 42.55 59.83 -3.72
CA ARG A 13 42.44 60.34 -5.10
C ARG A 13 41.12 59.85 -5.71
N ARG A 14 40.36 60.81 -6.24
CA ARG A 14 39.15 60.61 -7.04
C ARG A 14 39.48 60.75 -8.53
N MET A 15 38.52 60.27 -9.34
CA MET A 15 38.30 60.49 -10.79
C MET A 15 39.14 59.58 -11.70
N ASN A 16 38.66 59.00 -12.80
CA ASN A 16 37.49 59.26 -13.65
C ASN A 16 36.89 57.96 -14.23
N ALA A 17 35.64 58.03 -14.69
CA ALA A 17 34.96 56.99 -15.48
C ALA A 17 35.50 56.90 -16.90
N VAL A 18 35.61 55.69 -17.46
CA VAL A 18 35.42 55.38 -18.90
C VAL A 18 34.94 53.92 -19.00
N ALA A 19 33.82 53.70 -19.70
CA ALA A 19 33.38 52.40 -20.17
C ALA A 19 33.81 52.23 -21.62
N VAL A 20 34.38 51.08 -22.02
CA VAL A 20 34.34 50.51 -23.39
C VAL A 20 34.64 48.99 -23.30
N SER A 21 33.99 48.26 -24.21
CA SER A 21 33.69 46.84 -24.32
C SER A 21 34.77 45.93 -24.94
N LEU A 22 34.48 44.61 -24.91
CA LEU A 22 34.80 43.51 -25.88
C LEU A 22 36.02 42.56 -25.66
N LEU A 23 35.65 41.29 -25.40
CA LEU A 23 36.05 40.01 -26.03
C LEU A 23 37.55 39.61 -26.14
N SER A 24 37.96 38.50 -25.48
CA SER A 24 38.10 37.14 -26.09
C SER A 24 39.01 36.16 -25.32
N ALA A 25 38.50 34.94 -25.17
CA ALA A 25 39.09 33.59 -25.07
C ALA A 25 40.39 33.30 -24.28
N LEU A 26 40.27 32.39 -23.30
CA LEU A 26 41.29 31.37 -23.04
C LEU A 26 40.60 30.01 -22.85
N THR A 27 41.01 29.06 -23.69
CA THR A 27 40.52 27.68 -23.79
C THR A 27 41.08 26.81 -22.66
N ALA A 28 40.20 26.02 -22.03
CA ALA A 28 40.60 24.82 -21.29
C ALA A 28 39.78 23.64 -21.82
N GLN A 29 40.43 22.83 -22.65
CA GLN A 29 39.89 21.59 -23.17
C GLN A 29 39.85 20.56 -22.03
N ALA A 30 38.70 20.41 -21.37
CA ALA A 30 38.43 19.24 -20.56
C ALA A 30 37.88 18.15 -21.49
N ALA A 31 38.76 17.28 -21.98
CA ALA A 31 38.36 15.99 -22.53
C ALA A 31 37.86 15.11 -21.38
N ALA A 32 36.64 15.35 -20.91
CA ALA A 32 35.91 14.39 -20.11
C ALA A 32 35.47 13.29 -21.08
N GLY A 33 36.10 12.12 -20.97
CA GLY A 33 35.68 10.93 -21.69
C GLY A 33 34.19 10.73 -21.47
N GLN A 34 33.40 10.91 -22.54
CA GLN A 34 32.08 10.34 -22.61
C GLN A 34 32.28 8.83 -22.63
N GLY A 35 32.38 8.22 -21.45
CA GLY A 35 32.02 6.83 -21.30
C GLY A 35 30.58 6.74 -21.75
N ALA A 36 30.36 6.32 -23.00
CA ALA A 36 29.05 6.01 -23.50
C ALA A 36 28.47 4.98 -22.52
N ASN A 37 27.46 5.40 -21.76
CA ASN A 37 26.76 4.54 -20.83
C ASN A 37 26.21 3.39 -21.68
N PRO A 38 26.64 2.12 -21.53
CA PRO A 38 26.24 1.04 -22.43
C PRO A 38 24.84 0.53 -22.09
N ARG A 39 23.93 1.43 -21.68
CA ARG A 39 22.50 1.15 -21.71
C ARG A 39 22.07 1.28 -23.16
N ALA A 40 22.24 0.18 -23.90
CA ALA A 40 21.37 -0.09 -25.03
C ALA A 40 19.94 0.06 -24.53
N VAL A 41 19.29 1.16 -24.91
CA VAL A 41 17.85 1.31 -24.76
C VAL A 41 17.27 0.34 -25.78
N TRP A 42 16.90 -0.85 -25.33
CA TRP A 42 16.10 -1.75 -26.13
C TRP A 42 14.83 -0.98 -26.49
N SER A 43 14.68 -0.59 -27.75
CA SER A 43 13.46 -0.01 -28.27
C SER A 43 12.46 -1.16 -28.43
N THR A 44 11.96 -1.68 -27.32
CA THR A 44 10.78 -2.54 -27.35
C THR A 44 9.65 -1.72 -27.98
N PRO A 45 8.92 -2.25 -28.99
CA PRO A 45 7.72 -1.59 -29.46
C PRO A 45 6.83 -1.24 -28.26
N LEU A 46 6.25 -0.04 -28.23
CA LEU A 46 5.30 0.32 -27.19
C LEU A 46 4.17 -0.71 -27.19
N GLU A 47 4.06 -1.47 -26.10
CA GLU A 47 2.92 -2.35 -25.88
C GLU A 47 1.65 -1.49 -25.85
N THR A 48 0.68 -1.83 -26.71
CA THR A 48 -0.61 -1.15 -26.71
C THR A 48 -1.57 -1.91 -25.82
N PHE A 49 -2.14 -1.21 -24.83
CA PHE A 49 -3.19 -1.75 -23.96
C PHE A 49 -4.53 -1.09 -24.28
N SER A 50 -5.62 -1.84 -24.13
CA SER A 50 -6.97 -1.31 -24.09
C SER A 50 -7.54 -1.42 -22.67
N LEU A 51 -8.30 -0.40 -22.26
CA LEU A 51 -8.98 -0.38 -20.97
C LEU A 51 -10.46 -0.65 -21.17
N ARG A 52 -11.01 -1.56 -20.36
CA ARG A 52 -12.45 -1.80 -20.26
C ARG A 52 -12.85 -1.81 -18.79
N VAL A 53 -13.90 -1.07 -18.46
CA VAL A 53 -14.52 -1.13 -17.13
C VAL A 53 -15.33 -2.43 -17.03
N VAL A 54 -14.91 -3.34 -16.15
CA VAL A 54 -15.59 -4.62 -15.93
C VAL A 54 -16.78 -4.47 -14.99
N ALA A 55 -16.64 -3.71 -13.90
CA ALA A 55 -17.66 -3.51 -12.89
C ALA A 55 -17.54 -2.12 -12.23
N THR A 56 -18.68 -1.54 -11.83
CA THR A 56 -18.83 -0.22 -11.17
C THR A 56 -19.78 -0.26 -9.96
N GLY A 57 -19.60 0.59 -8.97
CA GLY A 57 -20.48 0.59 -7.78
C GLY A 57 -20.19 -0.58 -6.83
N LEU A 58 -18.92 -0.98 -6.76
CA LEU A 58 -18.41 -1.77 -5.63
C LEU A 58 -18.19 -0.84 -4.44
N GLU A 59 -18.43 -1.33 -3.23
CA GLU A 59 -18.32 -0.61 -1.97
C GLU A 59 -16.88 -0.65 -1.44
N ASP A 60 -16.04 0.19 -2.04
CA ASP A 60 -14.62 0.35 -1.74
C ASP A 60 -13.82 -0.97 -1.86
N PRO A 61 -13.62 -1.46 -3.11
CA PRO A 61 -12.92 -2.72 -3.35
C PRO A 61 -11.46 -2.60 -2.92
N SER A 62 -10.99 -3.54 -2.08
CA SER A 62 -9.63 -3.49 -1.49
C SER A 62 -8.69 -4.56 -2.01
N GLU A 63 -9.17 -5.80 -2.19
CA GLU A 63 -8.40 -6.88 -2.82
C GLU A 63 -9.14 -7.42 -4.04
N VAL A 64 -8.37 -7.90 -5.02
CA VAL A 64 -8.88 -8.63 -6.18
C VAL A 64 -7.94 -9.77 -6.54
N THR A 65 -8.49 -10.95 -6.81
CA THR A 65 -7.74 -12.10 -7.28
C THR A 65 -8.55 -12.94 -8.26
N TRP A 66 -7.86 -13.63 -9.17
CA TRP A 66 -8.50 -14.51 -10.14
C TRP A 66 -8.78 -15.88 -9.51
N GLY A 67 -10.03 -16.30 -9.52
CA GLY A 67 -10.45 -17.62 -9.06
C GLY A 67 -10.22 -18.71 -10.10
N PRO A 68 -10.11 -19.99 -9.68
CA PRO A 68 -10.02 -21.13 -10.59
C PRO A 68 -11.32 -21.37 -11.38
N ASP A 69 -12.41 -20.72 -10.98
CA ASP A 69 -13.72 -20.67 -11.64
C ASP A 69 -13.79 -19.64 -12.78
N GLY A 70 -12.71 -18.89 -13.04
CA GLY A 70 -12.69 -17.84 -14.05
C GLY A 70 -13.30 -16.51 -13.59
N ARG A 71 -13.74 -16.40 -12.33
CA ARG A 71 -14.30 -15.16 -11.78
C ARG A 71 -13.25 -14.36 -11.02
N LEU A 72 -13.44 -13.06 -10.97
CA LEU A 72 -12.72 -12.18 -10.05
C LEU A 72 -13.34 -12.32 -8.66
N TRP A 73 -12.52 -12.57 -7.65
CA TRP A 73 -12.91 -12.54 -6.24
C TRP A 73 -12.41 -11.25 -5.63
N ILE A 74 -13.31 -10.50 -4.99
CA ILE A 74 -13.07 -9.13 -4.53
C ILE A 74 -13.56 -8.97 -3.10
N THR A 75 -12.77 -8.32 -2.25
CA THR A 75 -13.26 -7.83 -0.94
C THR A 75 -13.75 -6.39 -1.10
N GLU A 76 -14.95 -6.13 -0.61
CA GLU A 76 -15.49 -4.77 -0.44
C GLU A 76 -15.31 -4.36 1.02
N ARG A 77 -14.46 -3.36 1.25
CA ARG A 77 -14.02 -2.98 2.60
C ARG A 77 -15.12 -2.34 3.41
N ILE A 78 -15.90 -1.46 2.79
CA ILE A 78 -17.04 -0.80 3.40
C ILE A 78 -18.29 -1.69 3.31
N GLY A 79 -18.45 -2.42 2.20
CA GLY A 79 -19.58 -3.35 2.01
C GLY A 79 -19.54 -4.61 2.89
N LYS A 80 -18.43 -4.84 3.61
CA LYS A 80 -18.20 -5.98 4.52
C LYS A 80 -18.42 -7.34 3.87
N ARG A 81 -18.14 -7.46 2.57
CA ARG A 81 -18.50 -8.65 1.80
C ARG A 81 -17.43 -9.08 0.82
N VAL A 82 -17.38 -10.37 0.56
CA VAL A 82 -16.63 -10.94 -0.56
C VAL A 82 -17.61 -11.09 -1.72
N VAL A 83 -17.29 -10.47 -2.85
CA VAL A 83 -18.07 -10.56 -4.08
C VAL A 83 -17.28 -11.26 -5.17
N ARG A 84 -18.02 -11.90 -6.07
CA ARG A 84 -17.48 -12.49 -7.28
C ARG A 84 -18.02 -11.74 -8.48
N VAL A 85 -17.16 -11.44 -9.43
CA VAL A 85 -17.49 -10.72 -10.66
C VAL A 85 -17.09 -11.58 -11.85
N ASP A 86 -18.03 -11.77 -12.78
CA ASP A 86 -17.73 -12.36 -14.07
C ASP A 86 -16.99 -11.33 -14.93
N PRO A 87 -15.74 -11.60 -15.34
CA PRO A 87 -14.96 -10.65 -16.13
C PRO A 87 -15.54 -10.45 -17.55
N ALA A 88 -16.36 -11.37 -18.07
CA ALA A 88 -16.92 -11.28 -19.41
C ALA A 88 -17.97 -10.16 -19.50
N ASP A 89 -18.94 -10.15 -18.58
CA ASP A 89 -20.12 -9.29 -18.65
C ASP A 89 -20.28 -8.33 -17.44
N GLY A 90 -19.47 -8.49 -16.39
CA GLY A 90 -19.53 -7.67 -15.18
C GLY A 90 -20.59 -8.09 -14.16
N THR A 91 -21.31 -9.20 -14.41
CA THR A 91 -22.32 -9.76 -13.50
C THR A 91 -21.69 -10.10 -12.15
N ARG A 92 -22.42 -9.83 -11.06
CA ARG A 92 -21.91 -9.98 -9.69
C ARG A 92 -22.76 -10.92 -8.86
N SER A 93 -22.10 -11.66 -7.96
CA SER A 93 -22.74 -12.36 -6.86
C SER A 93 -22.01 -12.10 -5.55
N VAL A 94 -22.73 -12.13 -4.44
CA VAL A 94 -22.15 -12.01 -3.09
C VAL A 94 -21.85 -13.41 -2.59
N ALA A 95 -20.58 -13.70 -2.33
CA ALA A 95 -20.16 -14.98 -1.77
C ALA A 95 -20.41 -15.04 -0.25
N VAL A 96 -20.17 -13.94 0.47
CA VAL A 96 -20.54 -13.79 1.90
C VAL A 96 -20.56 -12.33 2.31
N THR A 97 -21.49 -11.96 3.19
CA THR A 97 -21.45 -10.73 4.00
C THR A 97 -21.03 -11.09 5.41
N ILE A 98 -20.08 -10.33 5.98
CA ILE A 98 -19.48 -10.60 7.29
C ILE A 98 -19.86 -9.48 8.25
N ASP A 99 -20.99 -9.63 8.95
CA ASP A 99 -21.57 -8.58 9.80
C ASP A 99 -20.62 -8.11 10.93
N GLU A 100 -19.77 -9.01 11.41
CA GLU A 100 -18.77 -8.75 12.45
C GLU A 100 -17.69 -7.74 12.02
N VAL A 101 -17.51 -7.50 10.73
CA VAL A 101 -16.51 -6.55 10.24
C VAL A 101 -16.80 -5.17 10.83
N LEU A 102 -15.83 -4.64 11.55
CA LEU A 102 -15.84 -3.26 12.00
C LEU A 102 -15.30 -2.38 10.88
N GLN A 103 -16.18 -1.57 10.30
CA GLN A 103 -15.80 -0.47 9.42
C GLN A 103 -16.45 0.80 9.97
N ALA A 104 -15.63 1.65 10.57
CA ALA A 104 -16.08 2.89 11.20
C ALA A 104 -15.18 4.08 10.87
N LEU A 105 -13.95 3.82 10.42
CA LEU A 105 -12.93 4.83 10.15
C LEU A 105 -12.22 4.53 8.81
N ALA A 106 -11.24 5.38 8.48
CA ALA A 106 -10.67 5.50 7.16
C ALA A 106 -10.15 4.17 6.56
N GLN A 107 -9.36 3.39 7.30
CA GLN A 107 -8.71 2.18 6.76
C GLN A 107 -9.10 0.87 7.47
N ASP A 108 -10.06 0.92 8.39
CA ASP A 108 -10.67 -0.30 8.92
C ASP A 108 -11.56 -0.97 7.86
N GLY A 109 -11.90 -2.24 8.10
CA GLY A 109 -12.88 -3.00 7.33
C GLY A 109 -12.36 -4.34 6.82
N LEU A 110 -13.02 -4.87 5.79
CA LEU A 110 -12.63 -6.13 5.13
C LEU A 110 -11.58 -5.87 4.05
N GLN A 111 -10.37 -6.39 4.22
CA GLN A 111 -9.25 -6.07 3.33
C GLN A 111 -8.68 -7.35 2.71
N GLY A 112 -7.98 -8.15 3.50
CA GLY A 112 -7.22 -9.30 3.00
C GLY A 112 -8.10 -10.38 2.37
N LEU A 113 -7.58 -10.97 1.28
CA LEU A 113 -8.18 -12.08 0.56
C LEU A 113 -7.09 -13.02 0.05
N ALA A 114 -7.23 -14.31 0.31
CA ALA A 114 -6.45 -15.35 -0.35
C ALA A 114 -7.34 -16.57 -0.66
N LEU A 115 -7.21 -17.09 -1.87
CA LEU A 115 -7.85 -18.34 -2.27
C LEU A 115 -6.86 -19.48 -2.06
N HIS A 116 -7.32 -20.61 -1.51
CA HIS A 116 -6.46 -21.77 -1.42
C HIS A 116 -6.00 -22.23 -2.82
N PRO A 117 -4.73 -22.63 -3.03
CA PRO A 117 -4.24 -23.06 -4.36
C PRO A 117 -4.98 -24.27 -4.94
N GLN A 118 -5.73 -25.01 -4.12
CA GLN A 118 -6.57 -26.15 -4.51
C GLN A 118 -8.08 -25.88 -4.37
N LEU A 119 -8.49 -24.60 -4.39
CA LEU A 119 -9.90 -24.23 -4.51
C LEU A 119 -10.49 -24.88 -5.77
N LEU A 120 -11.63 -25.55 -5.63
CA LEU A 120 -12.30 -26.41 -6.61
C LEU A 120 -11.53 -27.67 -7.04
N ARG A 121 -10.46 -28.01 -6.33
CA ARG A 121 -9.59 -29.17 -6.60
C ARG A 121 -9.28 -30.00 -5.36
N GLY A 122 -10.11 -29.88 -4.31
CA GLY A 122 -10.01 -30.70 -3.09
C GLY A 122 -9.74 -29.92 -1.81
N SER A 123 -9.57 -28.60 -1.86
CA SER A 123 -9.53 -27.75 -0.66
C SER A 123 -10.16 -26.41 -0.96
N ASP A 124 -11.47 -26.33 -0.73
CA ASP A 124 -12.33 -25.20 -1.08
C ASP A 124 -12.26 -24.05 -0.06
N TYR A 125 -11.06 -23.73 0.42
CA TYR A 125 -10.87 -22.72 1.44
C TYR A 125 -10.62 -21.32 0.85
N VAL A 126 -11.26 -20.33 1.46
CA VAL A 126 -11.03 -18.90 1.21
C VAL A 126 -10.69 -18.25 2.54
N TYR A 127 -9.62 -17.46 2.54
CA TYR A 127 -9.11 -16.79 3.73
C TYR A 127 -9.33 -15.29 3.59
N VAL A 128 -9.82 -14.66 4.65
CA VAL A 128 -10.01 -13.22 4.73
C VAL A 128 -9.34 -12.65 5.96
N MET A 129 -8.92 -11.40 5.89
CA MET A 129 -8.44 -10.62 7.04
C MET A 129 -9.21 -9.32 7.13
N TYR A 130 -9.73 -9.04 8.34
CA TYR A 130 -10.57 -7.87 8.57
C TYR A 130 -10.47 -7.35 10.01
N THR A 131 -10.79 -6.07 10.18
CA THR A 131 -10.92 -5.43 11.49
C THR A 131 -12.22 -5.84 12.19
N TYR A 132 -12.17 -6.11 13.49
CA TYR A 132 -13.33 -6.30 14.35
C TYR A 132 -13.15 -5.52 15.66
N ASP A 133 -14.24 -5.34 16.40
CA ASP A 133 -14.18 -4.83 17.77
C ASP A 133 -13.99 -6.00 18.74
N ALA A 134 -12.86 -6.06 19.44
CA ALA A 134 -12.53 -7.19 20.30
C ALA A 134 -13.28 -7.19 21.64
N ASP A 135 -13.82 -6.05 22.04
CA ASP A 135 -14.66 -5.93 23.23
C ASP A 135 -15.73 -4.86 23.00
N ALA A 136 -17.00 -5.25 23.16
CA ALA A 136 -18.13 -4.34 23.03
C ALA A 136 -18.26 -3.46 24.29
N GLY A 137 -17.30 -2.56 24.46
CA GLY A 137 -17.26 -1.56 25.51
C GLY A 137 -17.55 -0.15 25.00
N PRO A 138 -17.50 0.86 25.87
CA PRO A 138 -17.66 2.26 25.48
C PRO A 138 -16.53 2.77 24.56
N ALA A 139 -15.40 2.06 24.50
CA ALA A 139 -14.30 2.35 23.59
C ALA A 139 -14.02 1.13 22.70
N THR A 140 -14.04 1.35 21.38
CA THR A 140 -13.74 0.32 20.39
C THR A 140 -12.31 -0.21 20.55
N GLN A 141 -12.17 -1.51 20.80
CA GLN A 141 -10.91 -2.22 20.85
C GLN A 141 -10.61 -2.87 19.50
N ARG A 142 -10.12 -2.06 18.55
CA ARG A 142 -9.79 -2.53 17.20
C ARG A 142 -8.73 -3.62 17.23
N ARG A 143 -9.06 -4.76 16.64
CA ARG A 143 -8.15 -5.87 16.35
C ARG A 143 -8.45 -6.39 14.96
N ALA A 144 -7.51 -7.11 14.37
CA ALA A 144 -7.75 -7.89 13.17
C ALA A 144 -7.76 -9.37 13.48
N LYS A 145 -8.40 -10.12 12.58
CA LYS A 145 -8.37 -11.59 12.59
C LYS A 145 -8.27 -12.13 11.18
N ILE A 146 -7.72 -13.33 11.08
CA ILE A 146 -7.73 -14.16 9.89
C ILE A 146 -8.81 -15.20 10.08
N ARG A 147 -9.79 -15.22 9.17
CA ARG A 147 -10.88 -16.20 9.14
C ARG A 147 -10.84 -16.99 7.85
N ARG A 148 -11.03 -18.29 7.97
CA ARG A 148 -11.21 -19.22 6.84
C ARG A 148 -12.70 -19.50 6.66
N TYR A 149 -13.14 -19.52 5.41
CA TYR A 149 -14.45 -20.02 4.98
C TYR A 149 -14.26 -21.23 4.06
N THR A 150 -15.31 -22.05 3.94
CA THR A 150 -15.43 -23.10 2.92
C THR A 150 -16.36 -22.62 1.81
N TYR A 151 -15.91 -22.73 0.56
CA TYR A 151 -16.70 -22.38 -0.62
C TYR A 151 -17.56 -23.56 -1.07
N ASP A 152 -18.85 -23.31 -1.22
CA ASP A 152 -19.82 -24.25 -1.79
C ASP A 152 -20.20 -23.80 -3.21
N PRO A 153 -19.65 -24.43 -4.26
CA PRO A 153 -19.97 -24.05 -5.64
C PRO A 153 -21.42 -24.32 -6.03
N ALA A 154 -22.15 -25.20 -5.32
CA ALA A 154 -23.56 -25.45 -5.61
C ALA A 154 -24.45 -24.32 -5.08
N LYS A 155 -24.02 -23.62 -4.04
CA LYS A 155 -24.73 -22.46 -3.46
C LYS A 155 -24.20 -21.11 -3.92
N ASP A 156 -23.08 -21.10 -4.66
CA ASP A 156 -22.34 -19.89 -5.03
C ASP A 156 -21.91 -19.04 -3.81
N ALA A 157 -21.68 -19.69 -2.66
CA ALA A 157 -21.55 -19.01 -1.36
C ALA A 157 -20.40 -19.56 -0.51
N LEU A 158 -19.89 -18.71 0.38
CA LEU A 158 -18.93 -19.06 1.44
C LEU A 158 -19.70 -19.34 2.75
N GLY A 159 -19.37 -20.44 3.41
CA GLY A 159 -19.92 -20.86 4.69
C GLY A 159 -18.87 -21.41 5.65
N ASP A 160 -19.32 -22.01 6.74
CA ASP A 160 -18.49 -22.72 7.74
C ASP A 160 -17.26 -21.91 8.22
N PRO A 161 -17.47 -20.72 8.80
CA PRO A 161 -16.38 -19.86 9.24
C PRO A 161 -15.54 -20.49 10.36
N VAL A 162 -14.22 -20.37 10.25
CA VAL A 162 -13.25 -20.77 11.27
C VAL A 162 -12.24 -19.65 11.48
N ASP A 163 -12.19 -19.08 12.68
CA ASP A 163 -11.15 -18.14 13.09
C ASP A 163 -9.82 -18.89 13.24
N LEU A 164 -8.81 -18.48 12.46
CA LEU A 164 -7.47 -19.09 12.48
C LEU A 164 -6.52 -18.36 13.42
N LEU A 165 -6.61 -17.03 13.41
CA LEU A 165 -5.80 -16.15 14.25
C LEU A 165 -6.64 -14.92 14.58
N THR A 166 -6.82 -14.62 15.87
CA THR A 166 -7.56 -13.46 16.36
C THR A 166 -6.64 -12.57 17.19
N GLY A 167 -7.11 -11.39 17.62
CA GLY A 167 -6.35 -10.55 18.53
C GLY A 167 -5.15 -9.82 17.92
N ILE A 168 -4.98 -9.82 16.59
CA ILE A 168 -3.88 -9.12 15.91
C ILE A 168 -4.01 -7.61 16.19
N PRO A 169 -2.96 -6.93 16.70
CA PRO A 169 -2.98 -5.49 16.87
C PRO A 169 -3.42 -4.78 15.59
N HIS A 170 -4.43 -3.94 15.68
CA HIS A 170 -4.95 -3.18 14.56
C HIS A 170 -5.43 -1.80 15.03
N GLY A 171 -5.52 -0.88 14.09
CA GLY A 171 -5.95 0.50 14.30
C GLY A 171 -6.60 1.03 13.03
N PRO A 172 -7.16 2.24 13.07
CA PRO A 172 -7.90 2.80 11.94
C PRO A 172 -7.03 3.34 10.80
N ASP A 173 -5.72 3.22 10.94
CA ASP A 173 -4.69 3.68 10.02
C ASP A 173 -3.59 2.63 9.94
N HIS A 174 -2.87 2.57 8.82
CA HIS A 174 -1.80 1.63 8.49
C HIS A 174 -2.07 0.18 8.96
N GLY A 175 -3.27 -0.34 8.69
CA GLY A 175 -3.64 -1.70 9.05
C GLY A 175 -2.94 -2.78 8.22
N ALA A 176 -2.58 -2.44 6.98
CA ALA A 176 -2.11 -3.36 5.94
C ALA A 176 -3.15 -4.46 5.60
N SER A 177 -3.04 -5.67 6.16
CA SER A 177 -3.95 -6.80 5.94
C SER A 177 -3.84 -7.55 4.60
N ARG A 178 -2.68 -7.51 3.92
CA ARG A 178 -2.48 -8.38 2.74
C ARG A 178 -2.47 -9.84 3.19
N LEU A 179 -3.12 -10.71 2.42
CA LEU A 179 -3.00 -12.17 2.53
C LEU A 179 -2.44 -12.77 1.24
N THR A 180 -1.60 -13.78 1.34
CA THR A 180 -1.21 -14.63 0.22
C THR A 180 -0.79 -16.02 0.71
N ILE A 181 -0.91 -17.04 -0.14
CA ILE A 181 -0.39 -18.37 0.14
C ILE A 181 0.89 -18.56 -0.66
N GLY A 182 2.00 -18.82 0.05
CA GLY A 182 3.30 -19.04 -0.54
C GLY A 182 3.43 -20.41 -1.22
N PRO A 183 4.49 -20.62 -2.02
CA PRO A 183 4.77 -21.91 -2.66
C PRO A 183 5.09 -23.03 -1.66
N ASP A 184 5.39 -22.68 -0.42
CA ASP A 184 5.59 -23.58 0.73
C ASP A 184 4.26 -24.00 1.41
N GLY A 185 3.13 -23.54 0.88
CA GLY A 185 1.79 -23.83 1.41
C GLY A 185 1.47 -23.09 2.71
N LYS A 186 2.22 -22.04 3.06
CA LYS A 186 1.94 -21.21 4.25
C LYS A 186 1.13 -19.98 3.87
N LEU A 187 0.25 -19.57 4.79
CA LEU A 187 -0.46 -18.30 4.69
C LEU A 187 0.44 -17.19 5.25
N TYR A 188 0.74 -16.21 4.42
CA TYR A 188 1.47 -15.00 4.76
C TYR A 188 0.50 -13.86 4.93
N ALA A 189 0.63 -13.13 6.04
CA ALA A 189 -0.17 -11.96 6.35
C ALA A 189 0.74 -10.76 6.63
N SER A 190 0.33 -9.57 6.17
CA SER A 190 0.97 -8.32 6.61
C SER A 190 0.13 -7.61 7.67
N THR A 191 0.80 -7.12 8.70
CA THR A 191 0.24 -6.19 9.69
C THR A 191 1.11 -4.93 9.68
N GLY A 192 0.48 -3.76 9.66
CA GLY A 192 1.20 -2.49 9.69
C GLY A 192 1.51 -2.02 11.12
N ASP A 193 1.85 -0.75 11.28
CA ASP A 193 2.20 -0.10 12.55
C ASP A 193 1.03 0.66 13.19
N GLN A 194 -0.15 0.60 12.59
CA GLN A 194 -1.39 1.18 13.09
C GLN A 194 -1.40 2.72 13.10
N GLY A 195 -0.53 3.34 12.31
CA GLY A 195 -0.31 4.79 12.29
C GLY A 195 0.51 5.29 13.48
N SER A 196 1.01 4.37 14.32
CA SER A 196 1.73 4.68 15.55
C SER A 196 2.97 5.54 15.28
N ASN A 197 3.28 6.46 16.20
CA ASN A 197 4.36 7.43 16.05
C ASN A 197 4.20 8.39 14.84
N PHE A 198 2.97 8.57 14.34
CA PHE A 198 2.64 9.50 13.24
C PHE A 198 1.32 10.25 13.50
N LEU A 199 1.25 11.53 13.08
CA LEU A 199 0.07 12.40 13.19
C LEU A 199 -0.68 12.30 14.55
N ALA A 200 -1.95 11.91 14.53
CA ALA A 200 -2.82 11.80 15.70
C ALA A 200 -2.37 10.70 16.68
N TYR A 201 -1.46 9.81 16.25
CA TYR A 201 -0.98 8.67 17.02
C TYR A 201 0.51 8.80 17.41
N TYR A 202 1.06 10.02 17.44
CA TYR A 202 2.49 10.24 17.72
C TYR A 202 2.95 9.70 19.10
N CYS A 203 2.06 9.64 20.10
CA CYS A 203 2.34 9.06 21.42
C CYS A 203 2.01 7.56 21.53
N VAL A 204 1.51 6.93 20.47
CA VAL A 204 1.13 5.51 20.48
C VAL A 204 2.36 4.66 20.12
N PRO A 205 2.68 3.60 20.89
CA PRO A 205 3.79 2.72 20.58
C PRO A 205 3.50 1.85 19.35
N ILE A 206 4.53 1.57 18.56
CA ILE A 206 4.46 0.68 17.39
C ILE A 206 4.27 -0.77 17.86
N ARG A 207 3.23 -1.44 17.36
CA ARG A 207 2.88 -2.84 17.71
C ARG A 207 2.90 -3.81 16.53
N ALA A 208 3.50 -3.41 15.40
CA ALA A 208 3.56 -4.21 14.17
C ALA A 208 4.22 -5.58 14.34
N GLN A 209 5.02 -5.78 15.40
CA GLN A 209 5.75 -7.01 15.69
C GLN A 209 5.17 -7.76 16.89
N GLU A 210 4.13 -7.24 17.52
CA GLU A 210 3.44 -7.96 18.60
C GLU A 210 2.61 -9.09 18.00
N LEU A 211 2.82 -10.29 18.53
CA LEU A 211 2.01 -11.46 18.20
C LEU A 211 0.78 -11.48 19.13
N PRO A 212 -0.37 -12.00 18.68
CA PRO A 212 -1.56 -12.19 19.51
C PRO A 212 -1.35 -13.11 20.71
#